data_AF-A0A448YZW3-F1
#
_entry.id   AF-A0A448YZW3-F1
#
_cell.length_a   1.000
_cell.length_b   1.000
_cell.length_c   1.000
_cell.angle_alpha   90.00
_cell.angle_beta   90.00
_cell.angle_gamma   90.00
#
_symmetry.space_group_name_H-M   'P 1'
#
loop_
_entity.id
_entity.type
_entity.pdbx_description
1 polymer ?
#
loop_
_entity_poly.entity_id
_entity_poly.type
_entity_poly.pdbx_seq_one_letter_code
_entity_poly.pdbx_strand_id
1 'polypeptide(L)'
;MNKLLTVALLAQGANAFAPAGKPLAAVQQQRLDVVALSMNAPFFASEEPSADAPAAEADGETDFDTMSLEEEVETLANEEITKMKRASNLRNANGVEYAPWMNITPEAEAEIKTVMKQKAEARRKRKDQEAGVSGALLMDSQAQELSGGGLNCKVVSNNEVELTWATSSEASTKGFAIKRRKARTEDFVTIASYESWGPLASKGVDGGQYSYLDDTISPGGWVYRITECETSGAENDICQALVEVQTEDEQRGAVIAAVGIVVLAIGAFAAGIMLDPVGGF
;
A
#
# COMPACT_ATOMS: atom_id res chain seq x y z
N MET A 1 22.61 24.74 54.37
CA MET A 1 21.48 25.72 54.35
C MET A 1 21.04 25.85 52.90
N ASN A 2 20.30 24.88 52.36
CA ASN A 2 18.84 24.84 52.22
C ASN A 2 18.23 26.11 51.62
N LYS A 3 17.70 26.03 50.38
CA LYS A 3 16.24 26.14 50.10
C LYS A 3 15.89 25.99 48.59
N LEU A 4 15.01 25.01 48.32
CA LEU A 4 13.80 25.03 47.47
C LEU A 4 14.01 25.12 45.93
N LEU A 5 13.79 24.09 45.09
CA LEU A 5 12.67 23.16 44.88
C LEU A 5 11.40 23.87 44.37
N THR A 6 11.17 23.80 43.05
CA THR A 6 9.87 24.08 42.40
C THR A 6 9.75 23.15 41.19
N VAL A 7 8.89 22.15 41.31
CA VAL A 7 8.48 21.21 40.26
C VAL A 7 7.12 21.71 39.76
N ALA A 8 7.02 22.01 38.46
CA ALA A 8 5.76 22.31 37.80
C ALA A 8 5.29 21.08 37.03
N LEU A 9 4.13 20.58 37.46
CA LEU A 9 3.36 19.47 36.89
C LEU A 9 2.55 20.00 35.69
N LEU A 10 2.65 19.38 34.53
CA LEU A 10 1.69 19.57 33.43
C LEU A 10 1.37 18.21 32.81
N ALA A 11 0.11 17.84 33.01
CA ALA A 11 -0.54 16.63 32.50
C ALA A 11 -1.25 16.91 31.17
N GLN A 12 -1.73 15.82 30.55
CA GLN A 12 -2.48 15.67 29.29
C GLN A 12 -1.59 15.26 28.11
N GLY A 13 -1.85 14.20 27.34
CA GLY A 13 -2.90 13.20 27.34
C GLY A 13 -2.71 12.36 26.07
N ALA A 14 -2.33 11.10 26.20
CA ALA A 14 -2.11 10.19 25.07
C ALA A 14 -3.17 9.08 25.08
N ASN A 15 -4.01 9.07 24.05
CA ASN A 15 -4.90 7.96 23.74
C ASN A 15 -4.05 6.79 23.22
N ALA A 16 -3.81 5.78 24.05
CA ALA A 16 -3.16 4.54 23.67
C ALA A 16 -4.22 3.50 23.27
N PHE A 17 -4.31 3.21 21.98
CA PHE A 17 -5.00 2.06 21.41
C PHE A 17 -4.07 0.85 21.55
N ALA A 18 -4.42 -0.12 22.40
CA ALA A 18 -3.66 -1.36 22.57
C ALA A 18 -4.44 -2.54 21.97
N PRO A 19 -3.80 -3.42 21.17
CA PRO A 19 -4.38 -4.69 20.74
C PRO A 19 -4.25 -5.75 21.85
N ALA A 20 -5.37 -6.34 22.24
CA ALA A 20 -5.40 -7.44 23.20
C ALA A 20 -5.17 -8.79 22.48
N GLY A 21 -3.98 -9.37 22.64
CA GLY A 21 -3.72 -10.78 22.38
C GLY A 21 -3.86 -11.60 23.66
N LYS A 22 -4.62 -12.70 23.61
CA LYS A 22 -4.61 -13.76 24.64
C LYS A 22 -4.66 -15.15 23.99
N PRO A 23 -4.17 -16.19 24.71
CA PRO A 23 -3.47 -17.33 24.13
C PRO A 23 -4.35 -18.57 23.85
N LEU A 24 -3.76 -19.47 23.08
CA LEU A 24 -4.16 -20.86 22.79
C LEU A 24 -4.57 -21.65 24.05
N ALA A 25 -5.75 -22.26 23.99
CA ALA A 25 -6.11 -23.44 24.75
C ALA A 25 -6.96 -24.38 23.88
N ALA A 26 -6.55 -25.64 23.82
CA ALA A 26 -7.20 -26.71 23.07
C ALA A 26 -8.51 -27.16 23.74
N VAL A 27 -9.61 -27.24 22.99
CA VAL A 27 -10.80 -28.01 23.36
C VAL A 27 -11.44 -28.64 22.12
N GLN A 28 -11.30 -29.96 22.06
CA GLN A 28 -12.31 -30.99 21.80
C GLN A 28 -13.45 -30.72 20.79
N GLN A 29 -13.37 -31.53 19.75
CA GLN A 29 -14.33 -31.80 18.69
C GLN A 29 -15.74 -32.16 19.22
N GLN A 30 -16.74 -31.34 18.90
CA GLN A 30 -18.15 -31.75 18.87
C GLN A 30 -18.79 -31.29 17.55
N ARG A 31 -19.21 -32.29 16.76
CA ARG A 31 -20.16 -32.16 15.66
C ARG A 31 -21.45 -31.53 16.21
N LEU A 32 -21.90 -30.45 15.59
CA LEU A 32 -23.28 -29.98 15.71
C LEU A 32 -23.87 -29.89 14.31
N ASP A 33 -25.03 -30.54 14.18
CA ASP A 33 -25.82 -30.69 12.98
C ASP A 33 -26.28 -29.32 12.43
N VAL A 34 -26.18 -29.18 11.11
CA VAL A 34 -26.65 -28.00 10.38
C VAL A 34 -28.17 -28.02 10.34
N VAL A 35 -28.80 -27.27 11.26
CA VAL A 35 -30.20 -26.88 11.12
C VAL A 35 -30.25 -25.63 10.25
N ALA A 36 -30.69 -25.79 9.01
CA ALA A 36 -30.96 -24.70 8.08
C ALA A 36 -32.10 -23.82 8.62
N LEU A 37 -31.75 -22.68 9.19
CA LEU A 37 -32.70 -21.59 9.47
C LEU A 37 -32.98 -20.85 8.17
N SER A 38 -34.16 -21.10 7.61
CA SER A 38 -34.75 -20.36 6.49
C SER A 38 -34.88 -18.88 6.87
N MET A 39 -34.02 -18.02 6.31
CA MET A 39 -34.21 -16.58 6.41
C MET A 39 -35.26 -16.16 5.38
N ASN A 40 -36.38 -15.68 5.91
CA ASN A 40 -37.45 -15.03 5.18
C ASN A 40 -36.88 -13.76 4.49
N ALA A 41 -37.04 -13.66 3.18
CA ALA A 41 -36.54 -12.53 2.39
C ALA A 41 -37.23 -11.21 2.81
N PRO A 42 -36.53 -10.05 2.76
CA PRO A 42 -37.15 -8.76 3.00
C PRO A 42 -38.20 -8.43 1.92
N PHE A 43 -39.30 -7.87 2.41
CA PHE A 43 -40.59 -7.54 1.77
C PHE A 43 -40.54 -6.48 0.64
N PHE A 44 -39.52 -6.47 -0.22
CA PHE A 44 -39.46 -5.56 -1.39
C PHE A 44 -39.24 -6.24 -2.73
N ALA A 45 -39.24 -7.58 -2.77
CA ALA A 45 -39.14 -8.35 -4.01
C ALA A 45 -40.41 -9.19 -4.23
N SER A 46 -41.40 -8.58 -4.88
CA SER A 46 -42.46 -9.31 -5.58
C SER A 46 -42.43 -8.86 -7.03
N GLU A 47 -41.74 -9.64 -7.87
CA GLU A 47 -41.87 -9.58 -9.33
C GLU A 47 -43.09 -10.43 -9.73
N GLU A 48 -44.08 -9.80 -10.36
CA GLU A 48 -44.91 -10.47 -11.36
C GLU A 48 -44.32 -10.18 -12.75
N PRO A 49 -44.37 -11.15 -13.69
CA PRO A 49 -43.72 -11.04 -14.98
C PRO A 49 -44.63 -10.35 -16.00
N SER A 50 -44.30 -9.13 -16.41
CA SER A 50 -44.86 -8.50 -17.61
C SER A 50 -43.82 -8.47 -18.73
N ALA A 51 -44.08 -9.27 -19.75
CA ALA A 51 -43.42 -9.25 -21.04
C ALA A 51 -43.57 -7.86 -21.70
N ASP A 52 -42.43 -7.24 -22.04
CA ASP A 52 -42.15 -6.53 -23.29
C ASP A 52 -40.87 -5.69 -23.11
N ALA A 53 -39.74 -6.28 -23.49
CA ALA A 53 -38.45 -5.60 -23.58
C ALA A 53 -38.15 -5.29 -25.05
N PRO A 54 -37.92 -4.02 -25.44
CA PRO A 54 -36.97 -3.72 -26.49
C PRO A 54 -35.56 -3.74 -25.88
N ALA A 55 -34.72 -4.59 -26.47
CA ALA A 55 -33.30 -4.74 -26.15
C ALA A 55 -32.59 -3.38 -26.10
N ALA A 56 -32.11 -3.02 -24.90
CA ALA A 56 -31.13 -1.95 -24.75
C ALA A 56 -29.75 -2.56 -25.00
N GLU A 57 -29.07 -1.92 -25.94
CA GLU A 57 -27.85 -2.34 -26.59
C GLU A 57 -26.66 -2.44 -25.63
N ALA A 58 -25.73 -3.29 -26.04
CA ALA A 58 -24.46 -3.55 -25.38
C ALA A 58 -23.74 -2.26 -24.97
N ASP A 59 -23.36 -2.20 -23.69
CA ASP A 59 -22.31 -1.31 -23.20
C ASP A 59 -21.03 -1.61 -24.01
N GLY A 60 -20.74 -0.78 -24.99
CA GLY A 60 -19.46 -0.79 -25.67
C GLY A 60 -18.40 -0.32 -24.68
N GLU A 61 -17.55 -1.23 -24.24
CA GLU A 61 -16.26 -0.89 -23.63
C GLU A 61 -15.50 -0.01 -24.64
N THR A 62 -15.53 1.31 -24.43
CA THR A 62 -14.61 2.22 -25.12
C THR A 62 -13.22 1.86 -24.63
N ASP A 63 -12.44 1.23 -25.50
CA ASP A 63 -11.05 0.87 -25.26
C ASP A 63 -10.19 2.14 -25.22
N PHE A 64 -10.18 2.79 -24.06
CA PHE A 64 -9.44 4.04 -23.79
C PHE A 64 -7.93 3.90 -24.05
N ASP A 65 -7.42 2.67 -24.16
CA ASP A 65 -6.00 2.39 -24.41
C ASP A 65 -5.57 2.64 -25.87
N THR A 66 -6.51 2.78 -26.81
CA THR A 66 -6.23 3.04 -28.23
C THR A 66 -6.52 4.47 -28.67
N MET A 67 -7.20 5.27 -27.83
CA MET A 67 -7.58 6.64 -28.15
C MET A 67 -6.45 7.63 -27.85
N SER A 68 -6.42 8.75 -28.58
CA SER A 68 -5.50 9.84 -28.24
C SER A 68 -5.89 10.48 -26.90
N LEU A 69 -4.92 11.04 -26.18
CA LEU A 69 -5.15 11.66 -24.87
C LEU A 69 -6.22 12.76 -24.91
N GLU A 70 -6.34 13.46 -26.03
CA GLU A 70 -7.35 14.50 -26.22
C GLU A 70 -8.76 13.92 -26.42
N GLU A 71 -8.87 12.77 -27.10
CA GLU A 71 -10.13 12.09 -27.37
C GLU A 71 -10.66 11.34 -26.13
N GLU A 72 -9.80 10.72 -25.33
CA GLU A 72 -10.17 10.17 -24.01
C GLU A 72 -10.65 11.27 -23.05
N VAL A 73 -9.96 12.42 -23.00
CA VAL A 73 -10.36 13.53 -22.13
C VAL A 73 -11.70 14.12 -22.55
N GLU A 74 -11.96 14.22 -23.86
CA GLU A 74 -13.22 14.76 -24.37
C GLU A 74 -14.39 13.81 -24.16
N THR A 75 -14.20 12.50 -24.36
CA THR A 75 -15.24 11.50 -24.07
C THR A 75 -15.59 11.47 -22.58
N LEU A 76 -14.58 11.43 -21.70
CA LEU A 76 -14.80 11.46 -20.25
C LEU A 76 -15.41 12.78 -19.75
N ALA A 77 -14.97 13.93 -20.28
CA ALA A 77 -15.55 15.22 -19.93
C ALA A 77 -17.00 15.34 -20.43
N ASN A 78 -17.30 14.86 -21.64
CA ASN A 78 -18.67 14.86 -22.17
C ASN A 78 -19.58 13.91 -21.38
N GLU A 79 -19.08 12.77 -20.91
CA GLU A 79 -19.82 11.89 -20.01
C GLU A 79 -20.14 12.54 -18.66
N GLU A 80 -19.18 13.24 -18.05
CA GLU A 80 -19.43 13.94 -16.79
C GLU A 80 -20.38 15.12 -16.98
N ILE A 81 -20.22 15.90 -18.06
CA ILE A 81 -21.12 16.99 -18.41
C ILE A 81 -22.53 16.45 -18.67
N THR A 82 -22.69 15.33 -19.37
CA THR A 82 -24.01 14.72 -19.60
C THR A 82 -24.62 14.14 -18.34
N LYS A 83 -23.83 13.52 -17.45
CA LYS A 83 -24.28 13.05 -16.13
C LYS A 83 -24.72 14.21 -15.25
N MET A 84 -23.96 15.31 -15.21
CA MET A 84 -24.32 16.53 -14.48
C MET A 84 -25.56 17.22 -15.07
N LYS A 85 -25.69 17.28 -16.40
CA LYS A 85 -26.89 17.82 -17.07
C LYS A 85 -28.14 16.98 -16.78
N ARG A 86 -28.02 15.65 -16.76
CA ARG A 86 -29.11 14.73 -16.40
C ARG A 86 -29.51 14.89 -14.93
N ALA A 87 -28.55 14.98 -14.01
CA ALA A 87 -28.80 15.20 -12.59
C ALA A 87 -29.44 16.58 -12.30
N SER A 88 -29.02 17.62 -13.04
CA SER A 88 -29.57 18.97 -12.94
C SER A 88 -31.02 19.06 -13.48
N ASN A 89 -31.39 18.23 -14.45
CA ASN A 89 -32.71 18.24 -15.08
C ASN A 89 -33.73 17.32 -14.36
N LEU A 90 -33.40 16.79 -13.18
CA LEU A 90 -34.40 16.09 -12.35
C LEU A 90 -35.44 17.10 -11.84
N ARG A 91 -36.71 16.88 -12.19
CA ARG A 91 -37.84 17.72 -11.74
C ARG A 91 -38.74 16.96 -10.76
N ASN A 92 -39.25 17.66 -9.76
CA ASN A 92 -40.26 17.12 -8.84
C ASN A 92 -41.65 17.05 -9.52
N ALA A 93 -42.62 16.42 -8.85
CA ALA A 93 -44.00 16.26 -9.37
C ALA A 93 -44.72 17.58 -9.69
N ASN A 94 -44.24 18.71 -9.14
CA ASN A 94 -44.76 20.06 -9.39
C ASN A 94 -44.00 20.80 -10.50
N GLY A 95 -43.09 20.12 -11.22
CA GLY A 95 -42.34 20.69 -12.34
C GLY A 95 -41.14 21.56 -11.95
N VAL A 96 -40.77 21.62 -10.67
CA VAL A 96 -39.62 22.40 -10.18
C VAL A 96 -38.36 21.54 -10.20
N GLU A 97 -37.27 22.11 -10.73
CA GLU A 97 -35.95 21.47 -10.79
C GLU A 97 -35.39 21.23 -9.39
N TYR A 98 -34.85 20.04 -9.18
CA TYR A 98 -34.37 19.57 -7.89
C TYR A 98 -33.06 20.26 -7.47
N ALA A 99 -32.26 20.71 -8.43
CA ALA A 99 -30.99 21.40 -8.18
C ALA A 99 -30.76 22.62 -9.09
N PRO A 100 -31.52 23.73 -8.93
CA PRO A 100 -31.34 24.96 -9.73
C PRO A 100 -29.98 25.65 -9.52
N TRP A 101 -29.26 25.27 -8.46
CA TRP A 101 -27.93 25.76 -8.10
C TRP A 101 -26.80 25.00 -8.81
N MET A 102 -27.11 23.92 -9.54
CA MET A 102 -26.18 23.11 -10.33
C MET A 102 -26.18 23.49 -11.82
N ASN A 103 -26.59 24.71 -12.16
CA ASN A 103 -26.53 25.18 -13.53
C ASN A 103 -25.09 25.23 -14.01
N ILE A 104 -24.77 24.35 -14.97
CA ILE A 104 -23.46 24.27 -15.58
C ILE A 104 -23.21 25.57 -16.35
N THR A 105 -22.36 26.42 -15.80
CA THR A 105 -21.83 27.59 -16.50
C THR A 105 -20.75 27.12 -17.49
N PRO A 106 -20.51 27.84 -18.59
CA PRO A 106 -19.43 27.51 -19.53
C PRO A 106 -18.04 27.51 -18.85
N GLU A 107 -17.89 28.26 -17.75
CA GLU A 107 -16.68 28.25 -16.92
C GLU A 107 -16.51 26.93 -16.15
N ALA A 108 -17.60 26.36 -15.61
CA ALA A 108 -17.57 25.06 -14.94
C ALA A 108 -17.26 23.91 -15.92
N GLU A 109 -17.75 23.96 -17.17
CA GLU A 109 -17.38 22.97 -18.20
C GLU A 109 -15.89 23.00 -18.54
N ALA A 110 -15.30 24.20 -18.60
CA ALA A 110 -13.86 24.36 -18.81
C ALA A 110 -13.05 23.83 -17.63
N GLU A 111 -13.49 24.11 -16.39
CA GLU A 111 -12.85 23.59 -15.18
C GLU A 111 -12.89 22.06 -15.14
N ILE A 112 -14.04 21.44 -15.44
CA ILE A 112 -14.19 19.97 -15.55
C ILE A 112 -13.22 19.42 -16.60
N LYS A 113 -13.12 20.04 -17.79
CA LYS A 113 -12.18 19.61 -18.84
C LYS A 113 -10.72 19.70 -18.38
N THR A 114 -10.35 20.73 -17.62
CA THR A 114 -8.98 20.85 -17.08
C THR A 114 -8.66 19.83 -15.99
N VAL A 115 -9.61 19.57 -15.08
CA VAL A 115 -9.46 18.56 -14.03
C VAL A 115 -9.35 17.16 -14.65
N MET A 116 -10.14 16.87 -15.67
CA MET A 116 -10.09 15.59 -16.38
C MET A 116 -8.81 15.43 -17.19
N LYS A 117 -8.32 16.49 -17.83
CA LYS A 117 -7.00 16.49 -18.48
C LYS A 117 -5.88 16.18 -17.49
N GLN A 118 -5.87 16.85 -16.33
CA GLN A 118 -4.89 16.58 -15.28
C GLN A 118 -4.99 15.14 -14.74
N LYS A 119 -6.21 14.63 -14.59
CA LYS A 119 -6.46 13.25 -14.12
C LYS A 119 -5.99 12.20 -15.14
N ALA A 120 -6.25 12.43 -16.42
CA ALA A 120 -5.79 11.56 -17.52
C ALA A 120 -4.26 11.59 -17.65
N GLU A 121 -3.65 12.77 -17.58
CA GLU A 121 -2.19 12.92 -17.56
C GLU A 121 -1.56 12.23 -16.36
N ALA A 122 -2.17 12.33 -15.16
CA ALA A 122 -1.70 11.62 -13.98
C ALA A 122 -1.83 10.09 -14.10
N ARG A 123 -2.90 9.60 -14.73
CA ARG A 123 -3.10 8.16 -15.01
C ARG A 123 -2.06 7.65 -16.00
N ARG A 124 -1.81 8.41 -17.07
CA ARG A 124 -0.80 8.05 -18.09
C ARG A 124 0.60 8.09 -17.52
N LYS A 125 0.94 9.12 -16.74
CA LYS A 125 2.22 9.20 -16.03
C LYS A 125 2.42 8.02 -15.08
N ARG A 126 1.36 7.54 -14.42
CA ARG A 126 1.43 6.32 -13.59
C ARG A 126 1.66 5.08 -14.44
N LYS A 127 0.93 4.92 -15.55
CA LYS A 127 1.10 3.82 -16.50
C LYS A 127 2.51 3.78 -17.10
N ASP A 128 3.08 4.96 -17.42
CA ASP A 128 4.45 5.09 -17.93
C ASP A 128 5.50 4.75 -16.85
N GLN A 129 5.24 5.10 -15.59
CA GLN A 129 6.07 4.70 -14.44
C GLN A 129 6.01 3.19 -14.18
N GLU A 130 4.84 2.58 -14.35
CA GLU A 130 4.63 1.13 -14.29
C GLU A 130 5.29 0.43 -15.48
N ALA A 131 5.28 1.02 -16.68
CA ALA A 131 5.95 0.47 -17.87
C ALA A 131 7.49 0.44 -17.75
N GLY A 132 8.09 1.23 -16.85
CA GLY A 132 9.51 1.14 -16.50
C GLY A 132 9.85 -0.02 -15.57
N VAL A 133 8.86 -0.78 -15.11
CA VAL A 133 8.99 -1.97 -14.28
C VAL A 133 8.65 -3.18 -15.15
N SER A 134 9.60 -4.10 -15.34
CA SER A 134 9.38 -5.29 -16.17
C SER A 134 9.00 -6.52 -15.34
N GLY A 135 8.17 -7.39 -15.92
CA GLY A 135 7.86 -8.73 -15.44
C GLY A 135 7.03 -8.82 -14.16
N ALA A 136 7.46 -9.56 -13.14
CA ALA A 136 6.59 -9.92 -12.00
C ALA A 136 6.08 -8.69 -11.23
N LEU A 137 6.92 -7.65 -11.16
CA LEU A 137 6.67 -6.41 -10.44
C LEU A 137 5.73 -5.46 -11.20
N LEU A 138 5.51 -5.68 -12.51
CA LEU A 138 4.50 -4.97 -13.31
C LEU A 138 3.08 -5.37 -12.90
N MET A 139 2.88 -6.64 -12.51
CA MET A 139 1.55 -7.19 -12.23
C MET A 139 1.08 -6.93 -10.80
N ASP A 140 2.00 -6.72 -9.86
CA ASP A 140 1.67 -6.50 -8.44
C ASP A 140 2.66 -5.54 -7.74
N SER A 141 2.93 -4.40 -8.36
CA SER A 141 3.83 -3.38 -7.81
C SER A 141 3.40 -2.96 -6.41
N GLN A 142 2.11 -2.65 -6.20
CA GLN A 142 1.64 -2.17 -4.89
C GLN A 142 1.76 -3.20 -3.77
N ALA A 143 1.49 -4.49 -4.00
CA ALA A 143 1.63 -5.47 -2.93
C ALA A 143 3.08 -5.91 -2.73
N GLN A 144 3.93 -5.90 -3.77
CA GLN A 144 5.36 -6.21 -3.58
C GLN A 144 6.11 -5.10 -2.83
N GLU A 145 5.77 -3.82 -3.03
CA GLU A 145 6.34 -2.72 -2.24
C GLU A 145 5.97 -2.80 -0.74
N LEU A 146 4.74 -3.25 -0.42
CA LEU A 146 4.25 -3.32 0.96
C LEU A 146 4.61 -4.63 1.68
N SER A 147 4.79 -5.72 0.96
CA SER A 147 5.00 -7.07 1.55
C SER A 147 6.46 -7.54 1.52
N GLY A 148 7.37 -6.85 0.83
CA GLY A 148 8.73 -7.33 0.63
C GLY A 148 8.70 -8.70 -0.06
N GLY A 149 7.95 -8.81 -1.17
CA GLY A 149 7.58 -10.05 -1.86
C GLY A 149 8.76 -10.87 -2.39
N GLY A 150 9.55 -11.42 -1.48
CA GLY A 150 10.76 -12.19 -1.72
C GLY A 150 12.05 -11.53 -1.24
N LEU A 151 12.09 -10.21 -1.03
CA LEU A 151 13.29 -9.47 -0.61
C LEU A 151 13.21 -9.07 0.86
N ASN A 152 14.07 -9.67 1.68
CA ASN A 152 14.31 -9.29 3.06
C ASN A 152 15.48 -8.32 3.14
N CYS A 153 15.26 -7.18 3.78
CA CYS A 153 16.29 -6.19 4.04
C CYS A 153 16.48 -6.03 5.54
N LYS A 154 17.71 -6.20 6.00
CA LYS A 154 18.10 -6.03 7.40
C LYS A 154 19.18 -4.96 7.48
N VAL A 155 18.89 -3.87 8.19
CA VAL A 155 19.90 -2.88 8.52
C VAL A 155 20.79 -3.46 9.62
N VAL A 156 22.04 -3.77 9.29
CA VAL A 156 23.02 -4.34 10.23
C VAL A 156 23.71 -3.22 11.01
N SER A 157 24.00 -2.11 10.34
CA SER A 157 24.61 -0.92 10.91
C SER A 157 24.20 0.32 10.10
N ASN A 158 24.60 1.52 10.55
CA ASN A 158 24.20 2.78 9.91
C ASN A 158 24.69 2.93 8.46
N ASN A 159 25.68 2.12 8.07
CA ASN A 159 26.31 2.13 6.75
C ASN A 159 26.29 0.75 6.11
N GLU A 160 25.53 -0.22 6.66
CA GLU A 160 25.52 -1.59 6.17
C GLU A 160 24.10 -2.15 6.15
N VAL A 161 23.68 -2.60 4.97
CA VAL A 161 22.39 -3.26 4.76
C VAL A 161 22.61 -4.63 4.16
N GLU A 162 22.07 -5.64 4.82
CA GLU A 162 22.04 -7.01 4.34
C GLU A 162 20.74 -7.24 3.57
N LEU A 163 20.86 -7.66 2.33
CA LEU A 163 19.77 -8.04 1.44
C LEU A 163 19.76 -9.56 1.32
N THR A 164 18.60 -10.18 1.49
CA THR A 164 18.42 -11.62 1.32
C THR A 164 17.15 -11.89 0.52
N TRP A 165 17.23 -12.72 -0.51
CA TRP A 165 16.06 -13.14 -1.28
C TRP A 165 16.17 -14.61 -1.68
N ALA A 166 15.05 -15.19 -2.06
CA ALA A 166 14.97 -16.57 -2.50
C ALA A 166 14.16 -16.69 -3.80
N THR A 167 14.57 -17.59 -4.65
CA THR A 167 13.91 -17.95 -5.91
C THR A 167 13.50 -19.42 -5.85
N SER A 168 12.38 -19.77 -6.49
CA SER A 168 11.87 -21.14 -6.54
C SER A 168 12.15 -21.87 -7.85
N SER A 169 12.49 -21.13 -8.91
CA SER A 169 12.83 -21.68 -10.22
C SER A 169 13.68 -20.68 -11.00
N GLU A 170 14.75 -21.18 -11.64
CA GLU A 170 15.70 -20.38 -12.44
C GLU A 170 16.07 -21.09 -13.75
N ALA A 171 15.07 -21.61 -14.46
CA ALA A 171 15.30 -22.45 -15.64
C ALA A 171 16.06 -21.74 -16.80
N SER A 172 15.96 -20.41 -16.89
CA SER A 172 16.54 -19.60 -17.96
C SER A 172 17.38 -18.43 -17.47
N THR A 173 17.82 -18.47 -16.21
CA THR A 173 18.46 -17.36 -15.52
C THR A 173 19.98 -17.45 -15.60
N LYS A 174 20.67 -16.36 -15.97
CA LYS A 174 22.14 -16.27 -15.85
C LYS A 174 22.56 -15.87 -14.44
N GLY A 175 21.81 -14.96 -13.83
CA GLY A 175 22.04 -14.47 -12.49
C GLY A 175 21.24 -13.21 -12.21
N PHE A 176 21.65 -12.47 -11.19
CA PHE A 176 20.90 -11.32 -10.68
C PHE A 176 21.74 -10.05 -10.69
N ALA A 177 21.07 -8.92 -10.88
CA ALA A 177 21.61 -7.59 -10.70
C ALA A 177 20.85 -6.87 -9.59
N ILE A 178 21.60 -6.22 -8.71
CA ILE A 178 21.08 -5.45 -7.59
C ILE A 178 21.15 -3.98 -7.99
N LYS A 179 19.98 -3.35 -8.03
CA LYS A 179 19.81 -1.95 -8.34
C LYS A 179 19.38 -1.21 -7.08
N ARG A 180 19.95 -0.04 -6.85
CA ARG A 180 19.68 0.81 -5.69
C ARG A 180 19.35 2.23 -6.14
N ARG A 181 18.36 2.85 -5.51
CA ARG A 181 18.08 4.28 -5.62
C ARG A 181 17.82 4.90 -4.26
N LYS A 182 17.98 6.21 -4.17
CA LYS A 182 17.58 6.96 -2.98
C LYS A 182 16.05 7.07 -2.94
N ALA A 183 15.45 7.08 -1.76
CA ALA A 183 14.03 7.33 -1.64
C ALA A 183 13.69 8.71 -2.26
N ARG A 184 12.61 8.75 -3.06
CA ARG A 184 12.14 9.93 -3.82
C ARG A 184 12.97 10.33 -5.04
N THR A 185 13.97 9.54 -5.46
CA THR A 185 14.60 9.69 -6.78
C THR A 185 14.05 8.65 -7.76
N GLU A 186 14.09 8.91 -9.05
CA GLU A 186 13.58 7.96 -10.06
C GLU A 186 14.66 7.01 -10.58
N ASP A 187 15.92 7.45 -10.61
CA ASP A 187 17.01 6.69 -11.22
C ASP A 187 17.58 5.59 -10.32
N PHE A 188 17.60 4.37 -10.84
CA PHE A 188 18.26 3.22 -10.24
C PHE A 188 19.70 3.08 -10.73
N VAL A 189 20.61 2.79 -9.79
CA VAL A 189 22.02 2.51 -10.06
C VAL A 189 22.33 1.05 -9.74
N THR A 190 22.91 0.33 -10.68
CA THR A 190 23.38 -1.05 -10.45
C THR A 190 24.61 -1.03 -9.55
N ILE A 191 24.49 -1.61 -8.36
CA ILE A 191 25.59 -1.68 -7.38
C ILE A 191 26.39 -2.98 -7.49
N ALA A 192 25.71 -4.08 -7.84
CA ALA A 192 26.32 -5.38 -8.03
C ALA A 192 25.55 -6.15 -9.10
N SER A 193 26.26 -6.95 -9.89
CA SER A 193 25.68 -7.88 -10.86
C SER A 193 26.35 -9.24 -10.74
N TYR A 194 25.76 -10.26 -11.35
CA TYR A 194 26.35 -11.59 -11.48
C TYR A 194 27.72 -11.58 -12.19
N GLU A 195 28.03 -10.55 -12.97
CA GLU A 195 29.33 -10.37 -13.60
C GLU A 195 30.38 -9.82 -12.62
N SER A 196 29.98 -8.89 -11.75
CA SER A 196 30.88 -8.28 -10.76
C SER A 196 30.98 -9.09 -9.47
N TRP A 197 29.94 -9.83 -9.12
CA TRP A 197 29.80 -10.59 -7.88
C TRP A 197 29.34 -12.02 -8.17
N GLY A 198 30.29 -12.95 -8.19
CA GLY A 198 30.05 -14.36 -8.50
C GLY A 198 28.91 -15.05 -7.71
N PRO A 199 28.67 -14.73 -6.43
CA PRO A 199 27.53 -15.29 -5.68
C PRO A 199 26.14 -14.93 -6.21
N LEU A 200 26.01 -13.96 -7.13
CA LEU A 200 24.74 -13.61 -7.79
C LEU A 200 24.50 -14.39 -9.08
N ALA A 201 25.43 -15.25 -9.51
CA ALA A 201 25.18 -16.19 -10.58
C ALA A 201 24.05 -17.16 -10.20
N SER A 202 23.25 -17.56 -11.19
CA SER A 202 22.15 -18.51 -10.98
C SER A 202 22.65 -19.80 -10.31
N LYS A 203 21.84 -20.33 -9.39
CA LYS A 203 22.12 -21.57 -8.65
C LYS A 203 21.54 -22.81 -9.34
N GLY A 204 20.88 -22.63 -10.48
CA GLY A 204 20.31 -23.71 -11.29
C GLY A 204 18.79 -23.79 -11.17
N VAL A 205 18.19 -24.70 -11.94
CA VAL A 205 16.75 -24.75 -12.23
C VAL A 205 15.85 -24.76 -10.99
N ASP A 206 16.30 -25.35 -9.88
CA ASP A 206 15.53 -25.43 -8.63
C ASP A 206 15.51 -24.11 -7.81
N GLY A 207 16.15 -23.06 -8.32
CA GLY A 207 16.30 -21.79 -7.62
C GLY A 207 17.26 -21.86 -6.43
N GLY A 208 17.33 -20.79 -5.66
CA GLY A 208 18.20 -20.73 -4.50
C GLY A 208 18.00 -19.50 -3.63
N GLN A 209 18.78 -19.43 -2.55
CA GLN A 209 18.81 -18.28 -1.65
C GLN A 209 20.04 -17.44 -1.91
N TYR A 210 19.89 -16.13 -1.95
CA TYR A 210 20.96 -15.18 -2.22
C TYR A 210 21.07 -14.19 -1.09
N SER A 211 22.29 -13.74 -0.83
CA SER A 211 22.56 -12.67 0.10
C SER A 211 23.60 -11.70 -0.45
N TYR A 212 23.42 -10.42 -0.14
CA TYR A 212 24.34 -9.36 -0.50
C TYR A 212 24.43 -8.35 0.64
N LEU A 213 25.64 -7.93 0.96
CA LEU A 213 25.91 -6.89 1.95
C LEU A 213 26.31 -5.62 1.21
N ASP A 214 25.54 -4.56 1.36
CA ASP A 214 25.86 -3.23 0.86
C ASP A 214 26.51 -2.40 1.97
N ASP A 215 27.80 -2.14 1.85
CA ASP A 215 28.64 -1.36 2.78
C ASP A 215 28.83 0.10 2.35
N THR A 216 28.22 0.51 1.24
CA THR A 216 28.40 1.84 0.64
C THR A 216 27.27 2.81 0.99
N ILE A 217 26.35 2.41 1.87
CA ILE A 217 25.13 3.16 2.16
C ILE A 217 25.37 4.21 3.25
N SER A 218 24.58 5.29 3.17
CA SER A 218 24.51 6.32 4.21
C SER A 218 23.12 6.36 4.84
N PRO A 219 22.96 6.91 6.05
CA PRO A 219 21.65 7.11 6.67
C PRO A 219 20.65 7.82 5.72
N GLY A 220 19.40 7.37 5.75
CA GLY A 220 18.31 7.83 4.90
C GLY A 220 17.46 6.70 4.33
N GLY A 221 16.45 7.07 3.53
CA GLY A 221 15.60 6.13 2.82
C GLY A 221 16.23 5.69 1.49
N TRP A 222 16.19 4.39 1.23
CA TRP A 222 16.72 3.74 0.03
C TRP A 222 15.72 2.72 -0.50
N VAL A 223 15.76 2.47 -1.80
CA VAL A 223 14.94 1.46 -2.45
C VAL A 223 15.87 0.53 -3.20
N TYR A 224 15.80 -0.74 -2.84
CA TYR A 224 16.55 -1.83 -3.49
C TYR A 224 15.62 -2.59 -4.41
N ARG A 225 16.13 -2.96 -5.58
CA ARG A 225 15.45 -3.79 -6.56
C ARG A 225 16.38 -4.89 -7.03
N ILE A 226 15.85 -6.10 -7.10
CA ILE A 226 16.55 -7.23 -7.70
C ILE A 226 16.00 -7.45 -9.10
N THR A 227 16.89 -7.38 -10.08
CA THR A 227 16.61 -7.68 -11.48
C THR A 227 17.22 -9.03 -11.81
N GLU A 228 16.41 -9.95 -12.30
CA GLU A 228 16.83 -11.20 -12.90
C GLU A 228 17.34 -10.95 -14.32
N CYS A 229 18.53 -11.45 -14.64
CA CYS A 229 19.11 -11.39 -15.96
C CYS A 229 18.97 -12.77 -16.62
N GLU A 230 18.14 -12.87 -17.65
CA GLU A 230 17.91 -14.11 -18.38
C GLU A 230 19.06 -14.43 -19.35
N THR A 231 19.11 -15.71 -19.76
CA THR A 231 20.02 -16.19 -20.80
C THR A 231 19.76 -15.51 -22.14
N SER A 232 18.50 -15.18 -22.41
CA SER A 232 18.02 -14.40 -23.57
C SER A 232 18.58 -12.97 -23.63
N GLY A 233 19.09 -12.45 -22.51
CA GLY A 233 19.48 -11.05 -22.35
C GLY A 233 18.32 -10.15 -21.92
N ALA A 234 17.13 -10.69 -21.67
CA ALA A 234 16.04 -9.96 -21.04
C ALA A 234 16.35 -9.69 -19.55
N GLU A 235 15.90 -8.53 -19.07
CA GLU A 235 15.95 -8.14 -17.67
C GLU A 235 14.53 -8.11 -17.10
N ASN A 236 14.33 -8.80 -15.98
CA ASN A 236 13.04 -8.93 -15.31
C ASN A 236 13.17 -8.50 -13.85
N ASP A 237 12.40 -7.53 -13.41
CA ASP A 237 12.43 -7.08 -12.02
C ASP A 237 11.56 -8.00 -11.14
N ILE A 238 12.19 -8.72 -10.21
CA ILE A 238 11.52 -9.77 -9.43
C ILE A 238 10.98 -9.28 -8.08
N CYS A 239 11.70 -8.38 -7.41
CA CYS A 239 11.32 -7.88 -6.10
C CYS A 239 11.96 -6.51 -5.81
N GLN A 240 11.26 -5.72 -4.98
CA GLN A 240 11.69 -4.41 -4.52
C GLN A 240 11.38 -4.26 -3.02
N ALA A 241 12.23 -3.53 -2.31
CA ALA A 241 12.03 -3.22 -0.89
C ALA A 241 12.53 -1.81 -0.57
N LEU A 242 11.75 -1.09 0.23
CA LEU A 242 12.13 0.19 0.80
C LEU A 242 12.80 -0.04 2.15
N VAL A 243 13.99 0.52 2.32
CA VAL A 243 14.81 0.42 3.53
C VAL A 243 15.05 1.81 4.07
N GLU A 244 14.77 2.00 5.36
CA GLU A 244 15.07 3.23 6.07
C GLU A 244 16.24 2.99 7.02
N VAL A 245 17.39 3.59 6.71
CA VAL A 245 18.59 3.51 7.53
C VAL A 245 18.59 4.70 8.48
N GLN A 246 18.36 4.43 9.76
CA GLN A 246 18.31 5.45 10.81
C GLN A 246 19.71 5.89 11.24
N THR A 247 19.79 7.08 11.80
CA THR A 247 21.00 7.57 12.46
C THR A 247 21.16 6.98 13.86
N GLU A 248 22.39 6.98 14.41
CA GLU A 248 22.61 6.48 15.78
C GLU A 248 21.77 7.22 16.82
N ASP A 249 21.57 8.52 16.66
CA ASP A 249 20.81 9.33 17.61
C ASP A 249 19.34 8.95 17.63
N GLU A 250 18.75 8.64 16.48
CA GLU A 250 17.37 8.16 16.35
C GLU A 250 17.23 6.76 16.97
N GLN A 251 18.16 5.85 16.67
CA GLN A 251 18.14 4.50 17.23
C GLN A 251 18.29 4.52 18.76
N ARG A 252 19.23 5.34 19.28
CA ARG A 252 19.41 5.54 20.73
C ARG A 252 18.18 6.17 21.36
N GLY A 253 17.59 7.18 20.71
CA GLY A 253 16.36 7.82 21.15
C GLY A 253 15.20 6.84 21.27
N ALA A 254 15.00 5.97 20.27
CA ALA A 254 13.98 4.94 20.26
C ALA A 254 14.17 3.92 21.39
N VAL A 255 15.41 3.45 21.60
CA VAL A 255 15.73 2.52 22.70
C VAL A 255 15.48 3.16 24.06
N ILE A 256 15.93 4.40 24.28
CA ILE A 256 15.71 5.12 25.53
C ILE A 256 14.21 5.33 25.78
N ALA A 257 13.45 5.72 24.77
CA ALA A 257 12.00 5.88 24.88
C ALA A 257 11.31 4.56 25.22
N ALA A 258 11.68 3.46 24.58
CA ALA A 258 11.13 2.13 24.86
C ALA A 258 11.40 1.69 26.30
N VAL A 259 12.64 1.85 26.78
CA VAL A 259 13.00 1.58 28.18
C VAL A 259 12.20 2.45 29.14
N GLY A 260 12.06 3.75 28.83
CA GLY A 260 11.26 4.69 29.64
C GLY A 260 9.79 4.27 29.75
N ILE A 261 9.16 3.84 28.66
CA ILE A 261 7.78 3.36 28.64
C ILE A 261 7.62 2.11 29.49
N VAL A 262 8.55 1.15 29.39
CA VAL A 262 8.52 -0.09 30.19
C VAL A 262 8.62 0.23 31.68
N VAL A 263 9.56 1.10 32.07
CA VAL A 263 9.73 1.51 33.48
C VAL A 263 8.48 2.22 33.99
N LEU A 264 7.88 3.11 33.20
CA LEU A 264 6.66 3.83 33.57
C LEU A 264 5.48 2.85 33.72
N ALA A 265 5.33 1.88 32.81
CA ALA A 265 4.30 0.86 32.88
C ALA A 265 4.42 -0.01 34.14
N ILE A 266 5.63 -0.42 34.51
CA ILE A 266 5.89 -1.16 35.75
C ILE A 266 5.55 -0.30 36.97
N GLY A 267 5.95 0.97 36.98
CA GLY A 267 5.62 1.91 38.06
C GLY A 267 4.12 2.15 38.23
N ALA A 268 3.41 2.33 37.12
CA ALA A 268 1.95 2.49 37.11
C ALA A 268 1.23 1.22 37.57
N PHE A 269 1.72 0.03 37.18
CA PHE A 269 1.19 -1.24 37.64
C PHE A 269 1.38 -1.44 39.16
N ALA A 270 2.58 -1.16 39.67
CA ALA A 270 2.87 -1.24 41.10
C ALA A 270 2.04 -0.23 41.92
N ALA A 271 1.92 1.02 41.43
CA ALA A 271 1.08 2.03 42.04
C ALA A 271 -0.41 1.65 42.01
N GLY A 272 -0.88 1.05 40.91
CA GLY A 272 -2.24 0.53 40.78
C GLY A 272 -2.56 -0.55 41.81
N ILE A 273 -1.64 -1.50 42.05
CA ILE A 273 -1.80 -2.52 43.10
C ILE A 273 -1.81 -1.88 44.49
N MET A 274 -0.93 -0.91 44.76
CA MET A 274 -0.86 -0.25 46.07
C MET A 274 -2.03 0.69 46.38
N LEU A 275 -2.64 1.28 45.34
CA LEU A 275 -3.74 2.23 45.47
C LEU A 275 -5.12 1.59 45.27
N ASP A 276 -5.21 0.28 45.02
CA ASP A 276 -6.48 -0.45 44.93
C ASP A 276 -7.09 -0.66 46.33
N PRO A 277 -8.23 -0.02 46.65
CA PRO A 277 -8.86 -0.14 47.96
C PRO A 277 -9.55 -1.50 48.19
N VAL A 278 -9.67 -2.37 47.17
CA VAL A 278 -10.39 -3.66 47.26
C VAL A 278 -9.44 -4.87 47.32
N GLY A 279 -8.14 -4.68 47.04
CA GLY A 279 -7.13 -5.75 46.99
C GLY A 279 -6.02 -5.65 48.05
N GLY A 280 -6.20 -4.81 49.08
CA GLY A 280 -5.27 -4.78 50.22
C GLY A 280 -5.33 -6.10 51.00
N PHE A 281 -4.17 -6.71 51.23
CA PHE A 281 -4.00 -7.55 52.42
C PHE A 281 -4.30 -6.73 53.68
#